data_AF-A0A937F770-F1
#
_entry.id   AF-A0A937F770-F1
#
_cell.length_a   1.000
_cell.length_b   1.000
_cell.length_c   1.000
_cell.angle_alpha   90.00
_cell.angle_beta   90.00
_cell.angle_gamma   90.00
#
_symmetry.space_group_name_H-M   'P 1'
#
loop_
_entity.id
_entity.type
_entity.pdbx_description
1 polymer ?
#
loop_
_entity_poly.entity_id
_entity_poly.type
_entity_poly.pdbx_seq_one_letter_code
_entity_poly.pdbx_strand_id
1 'polypeptide(L)'
;MVDYKNWWFSIKIFYREFNIYNLIFTIVSVYLLYIDPVHSIKYIFWLKVVGYAAITIYFTSYKKERLYFFYNLGINRKRLFIPAIIIDIVTLIIILMLANYFIYG
;
A
#
# COMPACT_ATOMS: atom_id res chain seq x y z
N MET A 1 -6.35 -30.67 8.19
CA MET A 1 -5.01 -30.42 7.63
C MET A 1 -4.97 -29.01 7.07
N VAL A 2 -4.05 -28.17 7.54
CA VAL A 2 -3.81 -26.86 6.92
C VAL A 2 -3.13 -27.12 5.59
N ASP A 3 -3.80 -26.80 4.50
CA ASP A 3 -3.26 -26.99 3.16
C ASP A 3 -2.31 -25.84 2.83
N TYR A 4 -1.02 -26.05 3.13
CA TYR A 4 0.05 -25.05 3.02
C TYR A 4 0.17 -24.42 1.62
N LYS A 5 -0.29 -25.12 0.58
CA LYS A 5 -0.30 -24.58 -0.80
C LYS A 5 -1.34 -23.46 -0.96
N ASN A 6 -2.49 -23.58 -0.32
CA ASN A 6 -3.57 -22.59 -0.35
C ASN A 6 -3.24 -21.36 0.51
N TRP A 7 -2.34 -21.52 1.49
CA TRP A 7 -1.86 -20.45 2.36
C TRP A 7 -1.06 -19.39 1.59
N TRP A 8 -0.01 -19.83 0.86
CA TRP A 8 0.83 -18.95 0.04
C TRP A 8 0.03 -18.24 -1.03
N PHE A 9 -0.92 -18.95 -1.66
CA PHE A 9 -1.79 -18.38 -2.68
C PHE A 9 -2.67 -17.26 -2.12
N SER A 10 -3.26 -17.48 -0.94
CA SER A 10 -4.11 -16.49 -0.28
C SER A 10 -3.34 -15.22 0.10
N ILE A 11 -2.12 -15.37 0.61
CA ILE A 11 -1.23 -14.25 0.93
C ILE A 11 -0.88 -13.44 -0.33
N LYS A 12 -0.56 -14.12 -1.44
CA LYS A 12 -0.28 -13.46 -2.72
C LYS A 12 -1.48 -12.64 -3.21
N ILE A 13 -2.70 -13.18 -3.11
CA ILE A 13 -3.91 -12.44 -3.49
C ILE A 13 -4.10 -11.19 -2.61
N PHE A 14 -3.88 -11.31 -1.30
CA PHE A 14 -3.97 -10.18 -0.38
C PHE A 14 -3.01 -9.04 -0.77
N TYR A 15 -1.72 -9.34 -0.97
CA TYR A 15 -0.76 -8.32 -1.38
C TYR A 15 -1.01 -7.78 -2.78
N ARG A 16 -1.52 -8.61 -3.70
CA ARG A 16 -1.91 -8.14 -5.04
C ARG A 16 -3.02 -7.10 -4.96
N GLU A 17 -4.08 -7.38 -4.21
CA GLU A 17 -5.19 -6.42 -4.03
C GLU A 17 -4.70 -5.16 -3.32
N PHE A 18 -3.92 -5.29 -2.24
CA PHE A 18 -3.35 -4.15 -1.53
C PHE A 18 -2.49 -3.26 -2.46
N ASN A 19 -1.62 -3.88 -3.25
CA ASN A 19 -0.74 -3.17 -4.18
C ASN A 19 -1.51 -2.49 -5.30
N ILE A 20 -2.63 -3.05 -5.79
CA ILE A 20 -3.48 -2.38 -6.78
C ILE A 20 -3.99 -1.05 -6.23
N TYR A 21 -4.50 -1.03 -4.99
CA TYR A 21 -4.96 0.21 -4.37
C TYR A 21 -3.80 1.20 -4.14
N ASN A 22 -2.64 0.71 -3.68
CA ASN A 22 -1.46 1.56 -3.52
C ASN A 22 -0.98 2.15 -4.87
N LEU A 23 -1.07 1.38 -5.95
CA LEU A 23 -0.67 1.82 -7.29
C LEU A 23 -1.55 2.97 -7.79
N ILE A 24 -2.86 2.97 -7.48
CA ILE A 24 -3.76 4.09 -7.79
C ILE A 24 -3.26 5.38 -7.12
N PHE A 25 -2.96 5.35 -5.81
CA PHE A 25 -2.42 6.52 -5.10
C PHE A 25 -1.05 6.94 -5.64
N THR A 26 -0.24 5.98 -6.10
CA THR A 26 1.07 6.23 -6.71
C THR A 26 0.92 6.93 -8.07
N ILE A 27 -0.01 6.51 -8.92
CA ILE A 27 -0.30 7.20 -10.20
C ILE A 27 -0.76 8.64 -9.94
N VAL A 28 -1.69 8.84 -9.00
CA VAL A 28 -2.16 10.19 -8.63
C VAL A 28 -0.99 11.04 -8.12
N SER A 29 -0.08 10.47 -7.34
CA SER A 29 1.11 11.16 -6.85
C SER A 29 2.05 11.60 -7.98
N VAL A 30 2.30 10.72 -8.96
CA VAL A 30 3.11 11.03 -10.15
C VAL A 30 2.45 12.13 -10.99
N TYR A 31 1.13 12.09 -11.15
CA TYR A 31 0.39 13.13 -11.85
C TYR A 31 0.51 14.49 -11.16
N LEU A 32 0.44 14.54 -9.83
CA LEU A 32 0.66 15.78 -9.07
C LEU A 32 2.09 16.32 -9.26
N LEU A 33 3.11 15.45 -9.26
CA LEU A 33 4.48 15.86 -9.56
C LEU A 33 4.64 16.48 -10.94
N TYR A 34 3.90 15.99 -11.93
CA TYR A 34 3.97 16.52 -13.29
C TYR A 34 3.41 17.94 -13.40
N ILE A 35 2.41 18.30 -12.59
CA ILE A 35 1.77 19.63 -12.64
C ILE A 35 2.59 20.66 -11.86
N ASP A 36 2.94 20.37 -10.61
CA ASP A 36 3.66 21.30 -9.74
C ASP A 36 4.58 20.53 -8.79
N PRO A 37 5.84 20.27 -9.19
CA PRO A 37 6.72 19.39 -8.42
C PRO A 37 7.09 19.96 -7.05
N VAL A 38 7.13 21.29 -6.88
CA VAL A 38 7.59 21.93 -5.64
C VAL A 38 6.51 21.88 -4.56
N HIS A 39 5.28 22.26 -4.88
CA HIS A 39 4.20 22.28 -3.88
C HIS A 39 3.57 20.89 -3.69
N SER A 40 3.69 20.00 -4.68
CA SER A 40 3.06 18.66 -4.64
C SER A 40 3.66 17.72 -3.60
N ILE A 41 4.90 17.91 -3.14
CA ILE A 41 5.57 17.01 -2.17
C ILE A 41 4.72 16.84 -0.90
N LYS A 42 4.20 17.94 -0.34
CA LYS A 42 3.35 17.90 0.86
C LYS A 42 2.06 17.13 0.59
N TYR A 43 1.43 17.37 -0.56
CA TYR A 43 0.18 16.70 -0.93
C TYR A 43 0.39 15.21 -1.18
N ILE A 44 1.50 14.81 -1.82
CA ILE A 44 1.88 13.42 -2.06
C ILE A 44 2.11 12.67 -0.75
N PHE A 45 2.83 13.28 0.19
CA PHE A 45 3.05 12.68 1.50
C PHE A 45 1.72 12.36 2.20
N TRP A 46 0.82 13.35 2.29
CA TRP A 46 -0.49 13.16 2.91
C TRP A 46 -1.38 12.19 2.13
N LEU A 47 -1.35 12.23 0.80
CA LEU A 47 -2.08 11.30 -0.05
C LEU A 47 -1.66 9.85 0.21
N LYS A 48 -0.35 9.58 0.37
CA LYS A 48 0.17 8.24 0.66
C LYS A 48 -0.20 7.77 2.07
N VAL A 49 -0.03 8.63 3.08
CA VAL A 49 -0.42 8.32 4.46
C VAL A 49 -1.93 8.06 4.60
N VAL A 50 -2.76 8.96 4.07
CA VAL A 50 -4.22 8.82 4.11
C VAL A 50 -4.68 7.66 3.24
N GLY A 51 -4.08 7.47 2.06
CA GLY A 51 -4.35 6.35 1.17
C GLY A 51 -4.08 5.01 1.83
N TYR A 52 -2.92 4.85 2.48
CA TYR A 52 -2.60 3.65 3.25
C TYR A 52 -3.63 3.40 4.36
N ALA A 53 -3.95 4.43 5.16
CA ALA A 53 -4.94 4.33 6.23
C ALA A 53 -6.33 3.92 5.69
N ALA A 54 -6.78 4.51 4.58
CA ALA A 54 -8.03 4.18 3.93
C ALA A 54 -8.05 2.72 3.45
N ILE A 55 -6.96 2.23 2.85
CA ILE A 55 -6.83 0.82 2.45
C ILE A 55 -6.91 -0.09 3.67
N THR A 56 -6.18 0.21 4.75
CA THR A 56 -6.24 -0.58 5.99
C THR A 56 -7.64 -0.61 6.59
N ILE A 57 -8.34 0.53 6.62
CA ILE A 57 -9.74 0.61 7.08
C ILE A 57 -10.65 -0.20 6.16
N TYR A 58 -10.47 -0.13 4.85
CA TYR A 58 -11.24 -0.91 3.88
C TYR A 58 -11.07 -2.41 4.11
N PHE A 59 -9.83 -2.90 4.27
CA PHE A 59 -9.58 -4.32 4.54
C PHE A 59 -10.13 -4.77 5.89
N THR A 60 -10.01 -3.92 6.92
CA THR A 60 -10.51 -4.23 8.27
C THR A 60 -12.03 -4.09 8.40
N SER A 61 -12.69 -3.35 7.52
CA SER A 61 -14.14 -3.11 7.57
C SER A 61 -14.92 -4.00 6.59
N TYR A 62 -14.47 -4.09 5.35
CA TYR A 62 -15.18 -4.78 4.26
C TYR A 62 -14.60 -6.15 3.91
N LYS A 63 -13.35 -6.44 4.28
CA LYS A 63 -12.69 -7.74 4.03
C LYS A 63 -12.39 -8.51 5.32
N LYS A 64 -13.22 -8.30 6.35
CA LYS A 64 -13.11 -8.94 7.67
C LYS A 64 -12.96 -10.46 7.59
N GLU A 65 -13.76 -11.10 6.75
CA GLU A 65 -13.76 -12.55 6.56
C GLU A 65 -12.40 -13.09 6.12
N ARG A 66 -11.70 -12.38 5.22
CA ARG A 66 -10.34 -12.75 4.81
C ARG A 66 -9.33 -12.60 5.95
N LEU A 67 -9.47 -11.55 6.76
CA LEU A 67 -8.63 -11.38 7.95
C LEU A 67 -8.89 -12.46 9.00
N TYR A 68 -10.14 -12.94 9.14
CA TYR A 68 -10.46 -14.09 9.99
C TYR A 68 -9.90 -15.41 9.45
N PHE A 69 -9.91 -15.61 8.13
CA PHE A 69 -9.24 -16.76 7.50
C PHE A 69 -7.76 -16.81 7.87
N PHE A 70 -7.04 -15.68 7.75
CA PHE A 70 -5.62 -15.61 8.14
C PHE A 70 -5.42 -15.76 9.65
N TYR A 71 -6.32 -15.25 10.48
CA TYR A 71 -6.27 -15.43 11.93
C TYR A 71 -6.44 -16.90 12.34
N ASN A 72 -7.38 -17.62 11.72
CA ASN A 72 -7.59 -19.05 11.94
C ASN A 72 -6.38 -19.91 11.49
N LEU A 73 -5.56 -19.38 10.58
CA LEU A 73 -4.28 -19.96 10.17
C LEU A 73 -3.10 -19.57 11.09
N GLY A 74 -3.35 -18.88 12.20
CA GLY A 74 -2.32 -18.44 13.15
C GLY A 74 -1.54 -17.19 12.72
N ILE A 75 -1.94 -16.52 11.62
CA ILE A 75 -1.31 -15.27 11.19
C ILE A 75 -1.94 -14.09 11.91
N ASN A 76 -1.13 -13.39 12.70
CA ASN A 76 -1.57 -12.16 13.33
C ASN A 76 -1.78 -11.05 12.28
N ARG A 77 -2.85 -10.27 12.40
CA ARG A 77 -3.21 -9.19 11.46
C ARG A 77 -2.03 -8.22 11.24
N LYS A 78 -1.30 -7.87 12.30
CA LYS A 78 -0.12 -7.00 12.22
C LYS A 78 0.94 -7.52 11.24
N ARG A 79 1.16 -8.83 11.17
CA ARG A 79 2.15 -9.45 10.27
C ARG A 79 1.77 -9.34 8.79
N LEU A 80 0.48 -9.13 8.47
CA LEU A 80 0.03 -8.89 7.09
C LEU A 80 0.22 -7.42 6.67
N PHE A 81 -0.01 -6.48 7.59
CA PHE A 81 0.05 -5.05 7.28
C PHE A 81 1.47 -4.46 7.34
N ILE A 82 2.38 -5.01 8.16
CA ILE A 82 3.79 -4.56 8.24
C ILE A 82 4.51 -4.59 6.87
N PRO A 83 4.55 -5.71 6.14
CA PRO A 83 5.17 -5.72 4.81
C PRO A 83 4.45 -4.81 3.81
N ALA A 84 3.13 -4.63 3.95
CA ALA A 84 2.38 -3.69 3.11
C ALA A 84 2.78 -2.23 3.35
N ILE A 85 3.03 -1.82 4.62
CA ILE A 85 3.51 -0.46 4.92
C ILE A 85 4.95 -0.27 4.43
N ILE A 86 5.79 -1.30 4.50
CA ILE A 86 7.16 -1.23 3.97
C ILE A 86 7.14 -0.98 2.47
N ILE A 87 6.31 -1.71 1.72
CA ILE A 87 6.15 -1.49 0.27
C ILE A 87 5.67 -0.05 0.00
N ASP A 88 4.68 0.44 0.76
CA ASP A 88 4.19 1.80 0.59
C ASP A 88 5.27 2.86 0.85
N ILE A 89 6.03 2.73 1.95
CA ILE A 89 7.15 3.62 2.26
C ILE A 89 8.20 3.60 1.16
N VAL A 90 8.58 2.42 0.65
CA VAL A 90 9.54 2.31 -0.46
C VAL A 90 9.03 3.03 -1.70
N THR A 91 7.76 2.84 -2.05
CA THR A 91 7.17 3.57 -3.20
C THR A 91 7.11 5.08 -2.97
N LEU A 92 6.83 5.54 -1.74
CA LEU A 92 6.90 6.97 -1.40
C LEU A 92 8.31 7.53 -1.58
N ILE A 93 9.34 6.82 -1.09
CA ILE A 93 10.75 7.24 -1.26
C ILE A 93 11.11 7.36 -2.74
N ILE A 94 10.70 6.41 -3.58
CA ILE A 94 10.94 6.45 -5.03
C ILE A 94 10.27 7.70 -5.66
N ILE A 95 9.03 7.99 -5.27
CA ILE A 95 8.31 9.18 -5.77
C ILE A 95 9.01 10.47 -5.32
N LEU A 96 9.53 10.54 -4.10
CA LEU A 96 10.28 11.71 -3.61
C LEU A 96 11.62 11.87 -4.34
N MET A 97 12.31 10.79 -4.67
CA MET A 97 13.52 10.83 -5.50
C MET A 97 13.21 11.36 -6.90
N LEU A 98 12.10 10.91 -7.50
CA LEU A 98 11.62 11.43 -8.79
C LEU A 98 11.27 12.91 -8.69
N ALA A 99 10.57 13.34 -7.64
CA ALA A 99 10.26 14.74 -7.39
C ALA A 99 11.52 15.61 -7.38
N ASN A 100 12.56 15.16 -6.68
CA ASN A 100 13.84 15.85 -6.61
C ASN A 100 14.50 15.98 -7.99
N TYR A 101 14.45 14.92 -8.80
CA TYR A 101 14.94 14.96 -10.18
C TYR A 101 14.17 15.97 -11.05
N PHE A 102 12.84 16.06 -10.92
CA PHE A 102 12.04 17.04 -11.67
C PHE A 102 12.24 18.50 -11.23
N ILE A 103 12.68 18.74 -9.99
CA ILE A 103 12.90 20.11 -9.46
C ILE A 103 14.27 20.66 -9.86
N TYR A 104 15.31 19.82 -9.84
CA TYR A 104 16.70 20.24 -10.06
C TYR A 104 17.30 19.78 -11.39
N GLY A 105 16.59 18.93 -12.14
CA GLY A 105 17.01 18.40 -13.44
C GLY A 105 16.50 19.21 -14.63
#